data_AF-A0A376NZQ4-F1
#
_entry.id   AF-A0A376NZQ4-F1
#
_cell.length_a   1.000
_cell.length_b   1.000
_cell.length_c   1.000
_cell.angle_alpha   90.00
_cell.angle_beta   90.00
_cell.angle_gamma   90.00
#
_symmetry.space_group_name_H-M   'P 1'
#
loop_
_entity.id
_entity.type
_entity.pdbx_description
1 polymer ?
#
loop_
_entity_poly.entity_id
_entity_poly.type
_entity_poly.pdbx_seq_one_letter_code
_entity_poly.pdbx_strand_id
1 'polypeptide(L)' 'MFDVMEKYGILGVEMEAAGIYGVAAEFGAKALTICTVSDHIRTHEQTTAAERQTTFNDMIKIALESVLLGDKE' A
#
# COMPACT_ATOMS: atom_id res chain seq x y z
N MET A 1 -16.47 5.46 11.94
CA MET A 1 -15.74 5.44 10.64
C MET A 1 -14.97 4.14 10.48
N PHE A 2 -13.98 3.86 11.33
CA PHE A 2 -13.18 2.64 11.25
C PHE A 2 -13.99 1.34 11.42
N ASP A 3 -15.07 1.34 12.19
CA ASP A 3 -15.94 0.15 12.32
C ASP A 3 -16.63 -0.23 11.00
N VAL A 4 -16.92 0.77 10.17
CA VAL A 4 -17.49 0.54 8.83
C VAL A 4 -16.42 -0.07 7.93
N MET A 5 -15.21 0.51 7.92
CA MET A 5 -14.08 -0.01 7.15
C MET A 5 -13.78 -1.48 7.50
N GLU A 6 -13.72 -1.78 8.80
CA GLU A 6 -13.49 -3.11 9.33
C GLU A 6 -14.60 -4.10 8.93
N LYS A 7 -15.87 -3.70 9.07
CA LYS A 7 -17.03 -4.50 8.66
C LYS A 7 -16.98 -4.92 7.17
N TYR A 8 -16.44 -4.05 6.31
CA TYR A 8 -16.31 -4.31 4.87
C TYR A 8 -14.94 -4.89 4.46
N GLY A 9 -14.07 -5.21 5.43
CA GLY A 9 -12.80 -5.90 5.15
C GLY A 9 -11.70 -5.02 4.55
N ILE A 10 -11.70 -3.71 4.81
CA ILE A 10 -10.59 -2.83 4.42
C ILE A 10 -9.34 -3.20 5.24
N LEU A 11 -8.23 -3.45 4.53
CA LEU A 11 -7.00 -3.97 5.12
C LEU A 11 -6.05 -2.89 5.65
N GLY A 12 -6.12 -1.67 5.10
CA GLY A 12 -5.25 -0.56 5.47
C GLY A 12 -5.87 0.77 5.10
N VAL A 13 -5.46 1.83 5.79
CA VAL A 13 -5.90 3.21 5.54
C VAL A 13 -4.70 4.02 5.07
N GLU A 14 -4.82 4.64 3.91
CA GLU A 14 -3.82 5.50 3.26
C GLU A 14 -4.54 6.68 2.59
N MET A 15 -3.84 7.58 1.89
CA MET A 15 -4.41 8.87 1.47
C MET A 15 -4.31 9.15 -0.04
N GLU A 16 -3.84 8.20 -0.86
CA GLU A 16 -3.46 8.47 -2.25
C GLU A 16 -4.04 7.48 -3.28
N ALA A 17 -4.21 6.20 -2.94
CA ALA A 17 -4.45 5.12 -3.90
C ALA A 17 -5.70 5.37 -4.75
N ALA A 18 -6.81 5.77 -4.14
CA ALA A 18 -8.06 6.04 -4.85
C ALA A 18 -7.90 7.16 -5.89
N GLY A 19 -7.13 8.20 -5.58
CA GLY A 19 -6.85 9.30 -6.50
C GLY A 19 -5.93 8.87 -7.65
N ILE A 20 -4.86 8.15 -7.32
CA ILE A 20 -3.91 7.61 -8.32
C ILE A 20 -4.63 6.69 -9.29
N TYR A 21 -5.48 5.79 -8.79
CA TYR A 21 -6.24 4.85 -9.63
C TYR A 21 -7.28 5.58 -10.48
N GLY A 22 -7.92 6.62 -9.95
CA GLY A 22 -8.83 7.48 -10.71
C GLY A 22 -8.13 8.13 -11.91
N VAL A 23 -6.96 8.75 -11.69
CA VAL A 23 -6.16 9.38 -12.75
C VAL A 23 -5.66 8.34 -13.76
N ALA A 24 -5.17 7.19 -13.29
CA ALA A 24 -4.72 6.13 -14.20
C ALA A 24 -5.85 5.65 -15.11
N ALA A 25 -7.06 5.47 -14.57
CA ALA A 25 -8.24 5.12 -15.35
C ALA A 25 -8.65 6.22 -16.33
N GLU A 26 -8.62 7.49 -15.91
CA GLU A 26 -8.96 8.65 -16.74
C GLU A 26 -8.05 8.77 -17.98
N PHE A 27 -6.75 8.54 -17.81
CA PHE A 27 -5.75 8.73 -18.86
C PHE A 27 -5.31 7.43 -19.56
N GLY A 28 -5.98 6.30 -19.29
CA GLY A 28 -5.68 5.01 -19.95
C GLY A 28 -4.30 4.43 -19.57
N ALA A 29 -3.82 4.71 -18.35
CA ALA A 29 -2.58 4.19 -17.80
C ALA A 29 -2.81 3.00 -16.86
N LYS A 30 -1.72 2.40 -16.36
CA LYS A 30 -1.73 1.35 -15.32
C LYS A 30 -1.08 1.90 -14.06
N ALA A 31 -1.65 1.56 -12.89
CA ALA A 31 -1.11 1.96 -11.60
C ALA A 31 -1.34 0.87 -10.54
N LEU A 32 -0.51 0.89 -9.49
CA LEU A 32 -0.58 -0.01 -8.33
C LEU A 32 -0.07 0.74 -7.09
N THR A 33 -0.72 0.55 -5.95
CA THR A 33 -0.28 1.02 -4.64
C THR A 33 0.07 -0.19 -3.77
N ILE A 34 1.27 -0.17 -3.19
CA ILE A 34 1.74 -1.15 -2.21
C ILE A 34 2.01 -0.39 -0.91
N CYS A 35 1.47 -0.87 0.20
CA CYS A 35 1.63 -0.25 1.52
C CYS A 35 2.25 -1.24 2.51
N THR A 36 3.09 -0.71 3.41
CA THR A 36 3.52 -1.41 4.63
C THR A 36 2.72 -0.89 5.80
N VAL A 37 2.14 -1.79 6.61
CA VAL A 37 1.41 -1.39 7.82
C VAL A 37 2.39 -0.79 8.83
N SER A 38 2.29 0.53 9.06
CA SER A 38 3.14 1.26 10.01
C SER A 38 2.59 1.29 11.43
N ASP A 39 1.27 1.20 11.56
CA ASP A 39 0.54 1.38 12.80
C ASP A 39 -0.82 0.70 12.75
N HIS A 40 -1.39 0.46 13.93
CA HIS A 40 -2.70 -0.15 14.07
C HIS A 40 -3.65 0.78 14.81
N ILE A 41 -4.70 1.24 14.12
CA ILE A 41 -5.63 2.28 14.59
C ILE A 41 -6.32 1.93 15.93
N ARG A 42 -6.60 0.64 16.18
CA ARG A 42 -7.27 0.17 17.42
C ARG A 42 -6.34 -0.04 18.61
N THR A 43 -5.24 -0.77 18.42
CA THR A 43 -4.30 -1.13 19.50
C THR A 43 -3.33 0.01 19.80
N HIS A 44 -3.24 1.00 18.92
CA HIS A 44 -2.26 2.07 18.97
C HIS A 44 -0.82 1.55 19.00
N GLU A 45 -0.57 0.41 18.36
CA GLU A 45 0.79 -0.04 18.08
C GLU A 45 1.35 0.78 16.90
N GLN A 46 2.63 1.13 16.98
CA GLN A 46 3.38 1.73 15.89
C GLN A 46 4.71 1.01 15.75
N THR A 47 5.14 0.86 14.51
CA THR A 47 6.49 0.40 14.17
C THR A 47 7.55 1.35 14.74
N THR A 48 8.68 0.77 15.14
CA THR A 48 9.89 1.54 15.45
C THR A 48 10.56 2.03 14.17
N ALA A 49 11.53 2.95 14.29
CA ALA A 49 12.28 3.43 13.13
C ALA A 49 13.06 2.32 12.41
N ALA A 50 13.63 1.37 13.16
CA ALA A 50 14.38 0.25 12.61
C ALA A 50 13.48 -0.75 11.87
N GLU A 51 12.32 -1.07 12.44
CA GLU A 51 11.33 -1.94 11.79
C GLU A 51 10.82 -1.32 10.50
N ARG A 52 10.44 -0.03 10.53
CA ARG A 52 10.05 0.71 9.32
C ARG A 52 11.11 0.61 8.24
N GLN A 53 12.38 0.84 8.57
CA GLN A 53 13.44 0.80 7.57
C GLN A 53 13.52 -0.57 6.89
N THR A 54 13.51 -1.66 7.66
CA THR A 54 13.63 -3.01 7.10
C THR A 54 12.41 -3.39 6.27
N THR A 55 11.20 -3.22 6.80
CA THR A 55 9.96 -3.61 6.10
C THR A 55 9.71 -2.76 4.87
N PHE A 56 10.08 -1.48 4.91
CA PHE A 56 9.96 -0.59 3.76
C PHE A 56 10.93 -0.99 2.65
N ASN A 57 12.15 -1.44 2.98
CA ASN A 57 13.08 -1.97 1.98
C ASN A 57 12.50 -3.19 1.25
N ASP A 58 11.81 -4.08 1.96
CA ASP A 58 11.21 -5.26 1.35
C ASP A 58 10.02 -4.90 0.46
N MET A 59 9.20 -3.93 0.87
CA MET A 59 8.15 -3.36 0.01
C MET A 59 8.72 -2.81 -1.30
N ILE A 60 9.85 -2.09 -1.24
CA ILE A 60 10.51 -1.55 -2.44
C ILE A 60 11.06 -2.67 -3.32
N LYS A 61 11.66 -3.73 -2.74
CA LYS A 61 12.10 -4.89 -3.53
C LYS A 61 10.93 -5.54 -4.26
N ILE A 62 9.80 -5.75 -3.59
CA ILE A 62 8.59 -6.31 -4.21
C ILE A 62 8.13 -5.43 -5.38
N ALA A 63 8.08 -4.11 -5.18
CA ALA A 63 7.70 -3.18 -6.24
C ALA A 63 8.63 -3.27 -7.45
N LEU A 64 9.95 -3.23 -7.24
CA LEU A 64 10.95 -3.31 -8.31
C LEU A 64 10.91 -4.66 -9.05
N GLU A 65 10.85 -5.77 -8.32
CA GLU A 65 10.79 -7.11 -8.92
C GLU A 65 9.49 -7.35 -9.69
N SER A 66 8.36 -6.75 -9.25
CA SER A 66 7.08 -6.87 -9.97
C SER A 66 7.15 -6.31 -11.39
N VAL A 67 7.96 -5.27 -11.62
CA VAL A 67 8.20 -4.70 -12.95
C VAL A 67 8.99 -5.69 -13.82
N LEU A 68 10.08 -6.25 -13.28
CA LEU A 68 10.91 -7.23 -14.00
C LEU A 68 10.15 -8.50 -14.38
N LEU A 69 9.14 -8.89 -13.59
CA LEU A 69 8.24 -10.00 -13.93
C LEU A 69 7.27 -9.61 -15.04
N GLY A 70 6.68 -8.42 -14.98
CA GLY A 70 5.75 -7.92 -16.01
C GLY A 70 6.40 -7.70 -17.38
N ASP A 71 7.69 -7.35 -17.42
CA ASP A 71 8.45 -7.17 -18.67
C ASP A 71 8.67 -8.47 -19.47
N LYS A 72 8.43 -9.63 -18.84
CA LYS A 72 8.60 -10.96 -19.47
C LYS A 72 7.32 -11.48 -20.13
N GLU A 73 6.17 -10.83 -19.92
CA GLU A 73 4.89 -11.12 -20.58
C GLU A 73 4.77 -10.39 -21.92
#